data_AF-G5GL16-F1
#
_entry.id   AF-G5GL16-F1
#
_cell.length_a   1.000
_cell.length_b   1.000
_cell.length_c   1.000
_cell.angle_alpha   90.00
_cell.angle_beta   90.00
_cell.angle_gamma   90.00
#
_symmetry.space_group_name_H-M   'P 1'
#
loop_
_entity.id
_entity.type
_entity.pdbx_description
1 polymer ?
#
loop_
_entity_poly.entity_id
_entity_poly.type
_entity_poly.pdbx_seq_one_letter_code
_entity_poly.pdbx_strand_id
1 'polypeptide(L)'
;MKMIRNIMLFAPVGIFLIVIMAASGGGSTASTEPVSIVASKTKITQYAQYATDLGVPWDIVLLSDVLNAEKAGQKGVESINPVYTTLEFLRANVEVEHYEVVGTETHTDSEGNTYEVDKYDWVYNRTDEYVAKNDILSYIGLTESDNPDLTPQNLIDRLNQKASDDSTNEWRYKASFLVNTDYRSVLSNYIKLSSEQVDNVMKLYTSEYMNSWLPEDLKTRINNMMNNMGLNQENNISVRRSYEGITFTDTDTPVVYYNQADSRWGNQKYVSKTIASTGCGPTSLAIVVSTLTGTAYDPPAICEWARTGNYYVHGKGSLHSLIPDGARHFGLQVSGCSYTEGQRIVDALSSGSLVIAIMSKGHFTTGGHFIVLRGVTADGKILVADPGSTARSQQKWDLSIILNEANKGASAGGPFWIISK
;
A
#
# COMPACT_ATOMS: atom_id res chain seq x y z
N MET A 1 -25.28 21.88 33.56
CA MET A 1 -23.83 22.21 33.60
C MET A 1 -23.29 22.21 32.18
N LYS A 2 -22.71 23.36 31.78
CA LYS A 2 -21.79 23.66 30.66
C LYS A 2 -21.14 22.43 29.96
N MET A 3 -20.86 22.39 28.67
CA MET A 3 -21.05 23.28 27.53
C MET A 3 -20.74 22.42 26.29
N ILE A 4 -21.67 22.28 25.36
CA ILE A 4 -21.36 21.91 23.98
C ILE A 4 -20.88 23.20 23.33
N ARG A 5 -19.55 23.41 23.24
CA ARG A 5 -19.03 24.62 22.55
C ARG A 5 -17.57 24.49 22.09
N ASN A 6 -17.23 23.42 21.36
CA ASN A 6 -16.05 23.38 20.47
C ASN A 6 -16.52 23.23 19.03
N ILE A 7 -17.20 24.25 18.49
CA ILE A 7 -17.57 24.30 17.08
C ILE A 7 -16.43 25.04 16.37
N MET A 8 -15.53 24.29 15.73
CA MET A 8 -14.58 24.84 14.76
C MET A 8 -15.39 25.35 13.56
N LEU A 9 -15.30 26.65 13.29
CA LEU A 9 -15.89 27.25 12.10
C LEU A 9 -14.81 27.40 11.04
N PHE A 10 -14.94 26.62 9.99
CA PHE A 10 -14.17 26.77 8.76
C PHE A 10 -14.96 27.66 7.80
N ALA A 11 -14.37 28.77 7.37
CA ALA A 11 -15.05 29.74 6.53
C ALA A 11 -14.34 29.86 5.16
N PRO A 12 -15.06 29.63 4.05
CA PRO A 12 -14.57 29.95 2.71
C PRO A 12 -14.49 31.46 2.49
N VAL A 13 -13.27 31.98 2.49
CA VAL A 13 -12.94 33.26 1.84
C VAL A 13 -12.28 32.89 0.53
N GLY A 14 -12.87 33.21 -0.61
CA GLY A 14 -12.66 32.57 -1.94
C GLY A 14 -11.23 32.43 -2.52
N ILE A 15 -10.17 32.77 -1.78
CA ILE A 15 -8.75 32.62 -2.16
C ILE A 15 -7.96 31.79 -1.12
N PHE A 16 -8.44 31.70 0.13
CA PHE A 16 -7.70 31.14 1.25
C PHE A 16 -8.57 30.19 2.09
N LEU A 17 -7.96 29.08 2.54
CA LEU A 17 -8.50 28.28 3.64
C LEU A 17 -8.14 28.97 4.95
N ILE A 18 -9.16 29.29 5.74
CA ILE A 18 -9.00 29.77 7.11
C ILE A 18 -9.36 28.62 8.04
N VAL A 19 -8.35 28.12 8.75
CA VAL A 19 -8.55 27.17 9.84
C VAL A 19 -8.57 27.95 11.13
N ILE A 20 -9.66 27.79 11.88
CA ILE A 20 -9.80 28.37 13.21
C ILE A 20 -9.63 27.24 14.24
N MET A 21 -8.47 27.21 14.89
CA MET A 21 -8.23 26.29 16.00
C MET A 21 -8.32 27.04 17.33
N ALA A 22 -8.93 26.40 18.33
CA ALA A 22 -8.92 26.91 19.69
C ALA A 22 -7.57 26.53 20.32
N ALA A 23 -6.76 27.54 20.66
CA ALA A 23 -5.50 27.36 21.34
C ALA A 23 -5.73 27.01 22.82
N SER A 24 -5.86 25.74 23.16
CA SER A 24 -5.80 25.26 24.56
C SER A 24 -4.35 25.04 24.97
N GLY A 25 -3.62 26.14 25.17
CA GLY A 25 -2.28 26.12 25.72
C GLY A 25 -2.29 25.84 27.22
N GLY A 26 -1.67 24.73 27.63
CA GLY A 26 -1.31 24.46 29.03
C GLY A 26 -0.19 25.40 29.49
N GLY A 27 -0.55 26.60 29.90
CA GLY A 27 0.33 27.63 30.43
C GLY A 27 -0.50 28.84 30.80
N SER A 28 -0.24 29.46 31.96
CA SER A 28 -1.14 30.37 32.71
C SER A 28 -1.51 31.71 32.05
N THR A 29 -1.39 31.83 30.74
CA THR A 29 -1.93 32.93 29.93
C THR A 29 -2.38 32.37 28.57
N ALA A 30 -3.35 31.45 28.57
CA ALA A 30 -3.98 30.99 27.33
C ALA A 30 -4.80 32.13 26.73
N SER A 31 -4.41 32.63 25.56
CA SER A 31 -5.29 33.47 24.75
C SER A 31 -6.50 32.64 24.35
N THR A 32 -7.66 32.97 24.87
CA THR A 32 -8.96 32.36 24.52
C THR A 32 -9.43 32.74 23.12
N GLU A 33 -8.57 33.35 22.30
CA GLU A 33 -8.91 33.79 20.96
C GLU A 33 -8.67 32.67 19.94
N PRO A 34 -9.65 32.41 19.05
CA PRO A 34 -9.48 31.50 17.94
C PRO A 34 -8.35 31.99 17.04
N VAL A 35 -7.33 31.16 16.81
CA VAL A 35 -6.23 31.52 15.90
C VAL A 35 -6.67 31.23 14.48
N SER A 36 -6.64 32.25 13.62
CA SER A 36 -6.92 32.12 12.20
C SER A 36 -5.63 31.85 11.43
N ILE A 37 -5.49 30.64 10.87
CA ILE A 37 -4.31 30.27 10.07
C ILE A 37 -4.74 30.09 8.63
N VAL A 38 -3.89 30.62 7.74
CA VAL A 38 -4.23 30.90 6.35
C VAL A 38 -3.35 30.05 5.42
N ALA A 39 -3.98 29.29 4.51
CA ALA A 39 -3.30 28.59 3.42
C ALA A 39 -3.92 28.98 2.08
N SER A 40 -3.10 29.42 1.13
CA SER A 40 -3.54 29.78 -0.21
C SER A 40 -3.98 28.54 -0.98
N LYS A 41 -4.87 28.73 -1.95
CA LYS A 41 -5.28 27.65 -2.86
C LYS A 41 -4.09 26.96 -3.54
N THR A 42 -3.07 27.73 -3.91
CA THR A 42 -1.83 27.20 -4.52
C THR A 42 -1.08 26.31 -3.54
N LYS A 43 -0.92 26.75 -2.29
CA LYS A 43 -0.24 25.97 -1.26
C LYS A 43 -1.03 24.69 -0.91
N ILE A 44 -2.35 24.77 -0.75
CA ILE A 44 -3.22 23.60 -0.56
C ILE A 44 -3.02 22.59 -1.70
N THR A 45 -2.95 23.08 -2.95
CA THR A 45 -2.69 22.23 -4.13
C THR A 45 -1.31 21.58 -4.07
N GLN A 46 -0.29 22.28 -3.56
CA GLN A 46 1.05 21.73 -3.36
C GLN A 46 1.05 20.61 -2.30
N TYR A 47 0.40 20.82 -1.14
CA TYR A 47 0.24 19.78 -0.11
C TYR A 47 -0.49 18.56 -0.68
N ALA A 48 -1.61 18.80 -1.35
CA ALA A 48 -2.40 17.80 -2.04
C ALA A 48 -1.55 16.94 -2.99
N GLN A 49 -0.75 17.59 -3.84
CA GLN A 49 0.11 16.88 -4.78
C GLN A 49 1.22 16.12 -4.06
N TYR A 50 2.02 16.82 -3.24
CA TYR A 50 3.26 16.25 -2.71
C TYR A 50 3.04 15.12 -1.72
N ALA A 51 2.06 15.26 -0.82
CA ALA A 51 1.75 14.20 0.13
C ALA A 51 1.14 12.99 -0.59
N THR A 52 0.25 13.23 -1.56
CA THR A 52 -0.36 12.15 -2.36
C THR A 52 0.69 11.41 -3.18
N ASP A 53 1.68 12.09 -3.78
CA ASP A 53 2.76 11.45 -4.54
C ASP A 53 3.60 10.48 -3.69
N LEU A 54 3.61 10.68 -2.37
CA LEU A 54 4.27 9.81 -1.39
C LEU A 54 3.29 8.87 -0.66
N GLY A 55 2.02 8.84 -1.05
CA GLY A 55 0.97 7.99 -0.49
C GLY A 55 0.38 8.45 0.85
N VAL A 56 0.77 9.63 1.35
CA VAL A 56 0.31 10.17 2.64
C VAL A 56 -0.92 11.07 2.42
N PRO A 57 -1.96 11.01 3.27
CA PRO A 57 -3.08 11.94 3.18
C PRO A 57 -2.63 13.39 3.31
N TRP A 58 -2.94 14.23 2.34
CA TRP A 58 -2.45 15.62 2.33
C TRP A 58 -3.06 16.50 3.42
N ASP A 59 -4.28 16.19 3.83
CA ASP A 59 -5.03 16.92 4.82
C ASP A 59 -4.44 16.75 6.22
N ILE A 60 -3.98 15.55 6.58
CA ILE A 60 -3.29 15.33 7.86
C ILE A 60 -1.94 16.03 7.90
N VAL A 61 -1.20 16.07 6.78
CA VAL A 61 0.06 16.80 6.66
C VAL A 61 -0.18 18.30 6.81
N LEU A 62 -1.17 18.85 6.10
CA LEU A 62 -1.52 20.27 6.19
C LEU A 62 -1.96 20.68 7.60
N LEU A 63 -2.83 19.89 8.25
CA LEU A 63 -3.28 20.17 9.62
C LEU A 63 -2.12 20.15 10.62
N SER A 64 -1.16 19.25 10.43
CA SER A 64 0.04 19.16 11.27
C SER A 64 0.91 20.41 11.13
N ASP A 65 1.16 20.85 9.89
CA ASP A 65 1.97 22.03 9.62
C ASP A 65 1.29 23.32 10.06
N VAL A 66 -0.03 23.40 9.95
CA VAL A 66 -0.81 24.52 10.50
C VAL A 66 -0.60 24.65 12.02
N LEU A 67 -0.65 23.54 12.76
CA LEU A 67 -0.42 23.54 14.21
C LEU A 67 1.03 23.88 14.59
N ASN A 68 2.01 23.40 13.81
CA ASN A 68 3.41 23.71 14.05
C ASN A 68 3.74 25.17 13.71
N ALA A 69 3.18 25.70 12.62
CA ALA A 69 3.28 27.10 12.24
C ALA A 69 2.72 28.02 13.34
N GLU A 70 1.57 27.64 13.93
CA GLU A 70 0.99 28.34 15.08
C GLU A 70 1.95 28.43 16.25
N LYS A 71 2.52 27.28 16.65
CA LYS A 71 3.47 27.19 17.76
C LYS A 71 4.72 28.04 17.51
N ALA A 72 5.13 28.17 16.26
CA ALA A 72 6.25 29.00 15.84
C ALA A 72 5.88 30.50 15.64
N GLY A 73 4.62 30.89 15.87
CA GLY A 73 4.14 32.27 15.68
C GLY A 73 4.04 32.72 14.22
N GLN A 74 3.96 31.77 13.29
CA GLN A 74 3.83 32.02 11.86
C GLN A 74 2.37 32.27 11.48
N LYS A 75 2.14 33.13 10.48
CA LYS A 75 0.78 33.52 10.03
C LYS A 75 0.11 32.52 9.07
N GLY A 76 0.80 31.46 8.70
CA GLY A 76 0.36 30.51 7.68
C GLY A 76 1.46 29.52 7.31
N VAL A 77 1.13 28.63 6.38
CA VAL A 77 2.02 27.53 5.93
C VAL A 77 2.70 27.82 4.59
N GLU A 78 2.66 29.06 4.12
CA GLU A 78 3.12 29.45 2.78
C GLU A 78 4.62 29.19 2.53
N SER A 79 5.44 29.36 3.57
CA SER A 79 6.89 29.11 3.51
C SER A 79 7.26 27.65 3.80
N ILE A 80 6.30 26.81 4.17
CA ILE A 80 6.58 25.42 4.55
C ILE A 80 6.58 24.54 3.30
N ASN A 81 7.61 23.69 3.19
CA ASN A 81 7.66 22.61 2.20
C ASN A 81 7.04 21.34 2.79
N PRO A 82 5.90 20.86 2.25
CA PRO A 82 5.16 19.75 2.83
C PRO A 82 5.89 18.39 2.75
N VAL A 83 6.93 18.24 1.92
CA VAL A 83 7.70 16.99 1.84
C VAL A 83 8.29 16.61 3.20
N TYR A 84 8.81 17.59 3.95
CA TYR A 84 9.46 17.34 5.23
C TYR A 84 8.49 16.80 6.28
N THR A 85 7.29 17.38 6.38
CA THR A 85 6.26 16.85 7.29
C THR A 85 5.68 15.54 6.77
N THR A 86 5.60 15.36 5.45
CA THR A 86 5.19 14.09 4.84
C THR A 86 6.12 12.95 5.24
N LEU A 87 7.43 13.20 5.31
CA LEU A 87 8.43 12.21 5.74
C LEU A 87 8.19 11.69 7.16
N GLU A 88 7.59 12.47 8.07
CA GLU A 88 7.24 11.99 9.42
C GLU A 88 6.23 10.84 9.39
N PHE A 89 5.44 10.75 8.32
CA PHE A 89 4.46 9.68 8.08
C PHE A 89 5.02 8.54 7.23
N LEU A 90 6.32 8.52 6.92
CA LEU A 90 6.90 7.48 6.07
C LEU A 90 7.89 6.61 6.84
N ARG A 91 8.12 5.43 6.30
CA ARG A 91 9.28 4.59 6.58
C ARG A 91 9.94 4.21 5.26
N ALA A 92 11.25 4.37 5.16
CA ALA A 92 12.01 3.79 4.07
C ALA A 92 12.31 2.34 4.43
N ASN A 93 11.82 1.42 3.60
CA ASN A 93 12.01 -0.02 3.76
C ASN A 93 13.02 -0.48 2.70
N VAL A 94 14.12 -1.07 3.15
CA VAL A 94 15.25 -1.49 2.30
C VAL A 94 15.39 -2.99 2.41
N GLU A 95 14.92 -3.70 1.38
CA GLU A 95 15.07 -5.14 1.27
C GLU A 95 16.47 -5.47 0.77
N VAL A 96 17.17 -6.33 1.50
CA VAL A 96 18.54 -6.76 1.22
C VAL A 96 18.52 -8.22 0.84
N GLU A 97 19.05 -8.53 -0.34
CA GLU A 97 19.19 -9.88 -0.85
C GLU A 97 20.67 -10.23 -1.04
N HIS A 98 21.01 -11.49 -0.81
CA HIS A 98 22.34 -12.04 -1.04
C HIS A 98 22.31 -12.97 -2.25
N TYR A 99 23.31 -12.87 -3.12
CA TYR A 99 23.43 -13.74 -4.29
C TYR A 99 24.14 -15.03 -3.89
N GLU A 100 23.39 -16.12 -3.79
CA GLU A 100 23.90 -17.40 -3.30
C GLU A 100 23.39 -18.59 -4.10
N VAL A 101 24.04 -19.73 -3.88
CA VAL A 101 23.68 -20.99 -4.53
C VAL A 101 22.35 -21.47 -3.97
N VAL A 102 21.34 -21.54 -4.84
CA VAL A 102 19.98 -22.02 -4.50
C VAL A 102 19.73 -23.46 -4.95
N GLY A 103 20.68 -24.06 -5.67
CA GLY A 103 20.62 -25.45 -6.10
C GLY A 103 21.70 -25.79 -7.11
N THR A 104 21.60 -26.97 -7.71
CA THR A 104 22.47 -27.42 -8.81
C THR A 104 21.61 -27.88 -9.99
N GLU A 105 22.09 -27.60 -11.20
CA GLU A 105 21.51 -28.10 -12.45
C GLU A 105 22.43 -29.17 -13.03
N THR A 106 21.88 -30.34 -13.34
CA THR A 106 22.62 -31.42 -14.00
C THR A 106 22.58 -31.22 -15.51
N HIS A 107 23.75 -31.16 -16.12
CA HIS A 107 23.93 -31.10 -17.57
C HIS A 107 24.54 -32.40 -18.07
N THR A 108 24.24 -32.74 -19.32
CA THR A 108 24.88 -33.85 -20.03
C THR A 108 25.58 -33.30 -21.26
N ASP A 109 26.86 -33.61 -21.42
CA ASP A 109 27.63 -33.22 -22.61
C ASP A 109 27.25 -34.07 -23.83
N SER A 110 27.81 -33.73 -25.00
CA SER A 110 27.60 -34.47 -26.24
C SER A 110 28.16 -35.90 -26.24
N GLU A 111 28.97 -36.26 -25.24
CA GLU A 111 29.58 -37.57 -25.06
C GLU A 111 28.81 -38.44 -24.07
N GLY A 112 27.76 -37.90 -23.44
CA GLY A 112 26.90 -38.59 -22.49
C GLY A 112 27.37 -38.50 -21.02
N ASN A 113 28.40 -37.71 -20.73
CA ASN A 113 28.85 -37.50 -19.36
C ASN A 113 27.99 -36.44 -18.67
N THR A 114 27.63 -36.69 -17.41
CA THR A 114 26.86 -35.75 -16.60
C THR A 114 27.77 -34.93 -15.69
N TYR A 115 27.47 -33.63 -15.56
CA TYR A 115 28.15 -32.73 -14.63
C TYR A 115 27.13 -31.77 -13.99
N GLU A 116 27.40 -31.33 -12.76
CA GLU A 116 26.54 -30.41 -12.02
C GLU A 116 27.10 -28.98 -12.12
N VAL A 117 26.19 -28.02 -12.25
CA VAL A 117 26.50 -26.59 -12.27
C VAL A 117 25.67 -25.92 -11.18
N ASP A 118 26.31 -25.11 -10.33
CA ASP A 118 25.62 -24.33 -9.31
C ASP A 118 24.65 -23.32 -9.95
N LYS A 119 23.42 -23.30 -9.45
CA LYS A 119 22.41 -22.30 -9.77
C LYS A 119 22.41 -21.23 -8.70
N TYR A 120 22.60 -19.99 -9.12
CA TYR A 120 22.59 -18.83 -8.23
C TYR A 120 21.29 -18.05 -8.38
N ASP A 121 20.78 -17.53 -7.27
CA ASP A 121 19.67 -16.58 -7.27
C ASP A 121 19.81 -15.59 -6.12
N TRP A 122 19.04 -14.51 -6.18
CA TRP A 122 18.94 -13.52 -5.11
C TRP A 122 18.02 -14.03 -4.01
N VAL A 123 18.60 -14.35 -2.86
CA VAL A 123 17.86 -14.85 -1.69
C VAL A 123 17.66 -13.72 -0.70
N TYR A 124 16.44 -13.57 -0.20
CA TYR A 124 16.13 -12.63 0.87
C TYR A 124 17.05 -12.85 2.07
N ASN A 125 17.70 -11.77 2.51
CA ASN A 125 18.55 -11.81 3.69
C ASN A 125 17.87 -11.11 4.87
N ARG A 126 17.49 -9.84 4.69
CA ARG A 126 16.88 -9.01 5.73
C ARG A 126 16.18 -7.80 5.15
N THR A 127 15.55 -7.04 6.04
CA THR A 127 14.95 -5.75 5.73
C THR A 127 15.43 -4.71 6.74
N ASP A 128 16.06 -3.65 6.26
CA ASP A 128 16.46 -2.51 7.07
C ASP A 128 15.37 -1.41 6.96
N GLU A 129 14.99 -0.81 8.09
CA GLU A 129 13.91 0.20 8.14
C GLU A 129 14.39 1.51 8.76
N TYR A 130 14.04 2.64 8.12
CA TYR A 130 14.33 3.99 8.60
C TYR A 130 13.01 4.74 8.73
N VAL A 131 12.66 5.19 9.94
CA VAL A 131 11.31 5.66 10.25
C VAL A 131 11.31 7.17 10.49
N ALA A 132 10.32 7.84 9.91
CA ALA A 132 10.11 9.28 10.04
C ALA A 132 11.26 10.13 9.46
N LYS A 133 11.14 11.46 9.56
CA LYS A 133 11.95 12.39 8.78
C LYS A 133 13.45 12.23 8.99
N ASN A 134 13.90 12.23 10.24
CA ASN A 134 15.33 12.31 10.54
C ASN A 134 16.08 11.05 10.11
N ASP A 135 15.52 9.87 10.36
CA ASP A 135 16.17 8.60 10.01
C ASP A 135 16.22 8.42 8.49
N ILE A 136 15.12 8.77 7.80
CA ILE A 136 15.06 8.70 6.33
C ILE A 136 16.09 9.65 5.72
N LEU A 137 16.10 10.93 6.13
CA LEU A 137 17.04 11.92 5.61
C LEU A 137 18.50 11.53 5.87
N SER A 138 18.78 11.00 7.06
CA SER A 138 20.11 10.49 7.41
C SER A 138 20.53 9.33 6.50
N TYR A 139 19.65 8.37 6.26
CA TYR A 139 19.94 7.22 5.39
C TYR A 139 20.22 7.64 3.95
N ILE A 140 19.38 8.52 3.40
CA ILE A 140 19.55 9.01 2.02
C ILE A 140 20.57 10.14 1.92
N GLY A 141 21.22 10.53 3.01
CA GLY A 141 22.26 11.56 3.04
C GLY A 141 21.79 12.93 2.55
N LEU A 142 20.59 13.35 2.97
CA LEU A 142 20.05 14.70 2.71
C LEU A 142 19.85 15.46 4.01
N THR A 143 19.88 16.79 3.94
CA THR A 143 19.52 17.68 5.04
C THR A 143 18.47 18.69 4.57
N GLU A 144 17.60 19.12 5.49
CA GLU A 144 16.56 20.11 5.20
C GLU A 144 17.15 21.48 4.81
N SER A 145 18.27 21.87 5.42
CA SER A 145 18.94 23.15 5.14
C SER A 145 19.52 23.23 3.73
N ASP A 146 20.06 22.12 3.23
CA ASP A 146 20.74 22.09 1.93
C ASP A 146 19.74 21.84 0.77
N ASN A 147 18.52 21.40 1.09
CA ASN A 147 17.50 21.00 0.11
C ASN A 147 16.13 21.65 0.38
N PRO A 148 16.01 22.98 0.55
CA PRO A 148 14.76 23.62 0.96
C PRO A 148 13.57 23.34 0.01
N ASP A 149 13.85 23.16 -1.28
CA ASP A 149 12.85 22.94 -2.34
C ASP A 149 12.68 21.46 -2.73
N LEU A 150 13.01 20.53 -1.84
CA LEU A 150 12.91 19.09 -2.09
C LEU A 150 11.50 18.70 -2.58
N THR A 151 11.44 17.95 -3.69
CA THR A 151 10.18 17.42 -4.25
C THR A 151 10.04 15.91 -3.97
N PRO A 152 8.82 15.34 -4.03
CA PRO A 152 8.61 13.89 -3.91
C PRO A 152 9.46 13.06 -4.89
N GLN A 153 9.58 13.52 -6.14
CA GLN A 153 10.37 12.81 -7.14
C GLN A 153 11.85 12.81 -6.78
N ASN A 154 12.40 13.95 -6.36
CA ASN A 154 13.80 14.02 -5.92
C ASN A 154 14.07 13.08 -4.73
N LEU A 155 13.10 12.97 -3.81
CA LEU A 155 13.19 12.06 -2.67
C LEU A 155 13.20 10.58 -3.12
N ILE A 156 12.31 10.18 -4.03
CA ILE A 156 12.24 8.82 -4.59
C ILE A 156 13.53 8.49 -5.37
N ASP A 157 13.98 9.41 -6.23
CA ASP A 157 15.19 9.24 -7.03
C ASP A 157 16.41 9.06 -6.12
N ARG A 158 16.52 9.87 -5.06
CA ARG A 158 17.62 9.76 -4.10
C ARG A 158 17.59 8.45 -3.33
N LEU A 159 16.41 7.98 -2.92
CA LEU A 159 16.23 6.70 -2.24
C LEU A 159 16.69 5.53 -3.12
N ASN A 160 16.25 5.52 -4.39
CA ASN A 160 16.63 4.50 -5.36
C ASN A 160 18.13 4.56 -5.68
N GLN A 161 18.69 5.76 -5.83
CA GLN A 161 20.13 5.95 -6.02
C GLN A 161 20.90 5.38 -4.83
N LYS A 162 20.48 5.67 -3.59
CA LYS A 162 21.15 5.15 -2.39
C LYS A 162 21.16 3.62 -2.35
N ALA A 163 20.03 2.98 -2.67
CA ALA A 163 19.95 1.52 -2.73
C ALA A 163 20.83 0.95 -3.87
N SER A 164 20.88 1.63 -5.01
CA SER A 164 21.78 1.25 -6.10
C SER A 164 23.25 1.39 -5.72
N ASP A 165 23.62 2.46 -5.00
CA ASP A 165 24.99 2.73 -4.54
C ASP A 165 25.47 1.68 -3.52
N ASP A 166 24.55 1.18 -2.68
CA ASP A 166 24.84 0.14 -1.69
C ASP A 166 24.90 -1.27 -2.31
N SER A 167 24.36 -1.45 -3.50
CA SER A 167 24.33 -2.74 -4.19
C SER A 167 25.69 -3.11 -4.78
N THR A 168 26.00 -4.40 -4.75
CA THR A 168 27.22 -5.01 -5.27
C THR A 168 26.87 -6.26 -6.09
N ASN A 169 27.88 -6.97 -6.58
CA ASN A 169 27.67 -8.24 -7.30
C ASN A 169 27.18 -9.37 -6.38
N GLU A 170 27.35 -9.24 -5.07
CA GLU A 170 26.95 -10.24 -4.07
C GLU A 170 25.70 -9.81 -3.29
N TRP A 171 25.42 -8.51 -3.23
CA TRP A 171 24.34 -7.96 -2.41
C TRP A 171 23.46 -7.00 -3.20
N ARG A 172 22.15 -7.20 -3.17
CA ARG A 172 21.19 -6.34 -3.85
C ARG A 172 20.30 -5.65 -2.83
N TYR A 173 20.24 -4.32 -2.91
CA TYR A 173 19.41 -3.48 -2.06
C TYR A 173 18.27 -2.92 -2.89
N LYS A 174 17.03 -3.08 -2.41
CA LYS A 174 15.82 -2.55 -3.03
C LYS A 174 15.09 -1.70 -2.01
N ALA A 175 14.99 -0.40 -2.26
CA ALA A 175 14.35 0.52 -1.33
C ALA A 175 12.97 0.96 -1.82
N SER A 176 12.05 1.18 -0.88
CA SER A 176 10.74 1.75 -1.15
C SER A 176 10.22 2.55 0.05
N PHE A 177 9.36 3.53 -0.19
CA PHE A 177 8.63 4.19 0.88
C PHE A 177 7.37 3.43 1.22
N LEU A 178 7.13 3.24 2.52
CA LEU A 178 5.87 2.75 3.08
C LEU A 178 5.29 3.82 4.00
N VAL A 179 3.98 3.97 3.99
CA VAL A 179 3.28 4.95 4.82
C VAL A 179 3.04 4.37 6.21
N ASN A 180 3.41 5.10 7.25
CA ASN A 180 2.98 4.85 8.61
C ASN A 180 1.52 5.30 8.77
N THR A 181 0.64 4.31 8.89
CA THR A 181 -0.81 4.52 8.98
C THR A 181 -1.31 4.70 10.41
N ASP A 182 -0.46 4.52 11.43
CA ASP A 182 -0.76 4.93 12.80
C ASP A 182 -0.51 6.44 12.97
N TYR A 183 -1.41 7.20 12.35
CA TYR A 183 -1.35 8.65 12.35
C TYR A 183 -1.35 9.25 13.76
N ARG A 184 -2.02 8.61 14.73
CA ARG A 184 -2.02 9.09 16.12
C ARG A 184 -0.63 8.99 16.73
N SER A 185 0.04 7.86 16.54
CA SER A 185 1.43 7.69 16.97
C SER A 185 2.38 8.63 16.24
N VAL A 186 2.19 8.85 14.94
CA VAL A 186 3.03 9.81 14.19
C VAL A 186 2.87 11.24 14.72
N LEU A 187 1.63 11.68 14.86
CA LEU A 187 1.30 13.02 15.36
C LEU A 187 1.86 13.25 16.77
N SER A 188 1.81 12.24 17.64
CA SER A 188 2.29 12.35 19.02
C SER A 188 3.81 12.18 19.14
N ASN A 189 4.39 11.18 18.47
CA ASN A 189 5.77 10.76 18.70
C ASN A 189 6.77 11.43 17.77
N TYR A 190 6.40 11.73 16.52
CA TYR A 190 7.30 12.36 15.55
C TYR A 190 7.02 13.86 15.43
N ILE A 191 5.75 14.24 15.23
CA ILE A 191 5.34 15.64 15.10
C ILE A 191 5.27 16.36 16.46
N LYS A 192 5.22 15.60 17.57
CA LYS A 192 5.20 16.11 18.96
C LYS A 192 3.99 16.99 19.30
N LEU A 193 2.82 16.64 18.78
CA LEU A 193 1.54 17.26 19.16
C LEU A 193 1.07 16.74 20.52
N SER A 194 0.38 17.60 21.28
CA SER A 194 -0.33 17.21 22.51
C SER A 194 -1.51 16.30 22.20
N SER A 195 -1.96 15.50 23.18
CA SER A 195 -3.08 14.57 23.00
C SER A 195 -4.37 15.25 22.52
N GLU A 196 -4.64 16.48 22.99
CA GLU A 196 -5.80 17.26 22.54
C GLU A 196 -5.69 17.71 21.08
N GLN A 197 -4.49 18.14 20.67
CA GLN A 197 -4.20 18.49 19.28
C GLN A 197 -4.33 17.26 18.36
N VAL A 198 -3.81 16.10 18.78
CA VAL A 198 -3.97 14.83 18.05
C VAL A 198 -5.44 14.50 17.85
N ASP A 199 -6.26 14.61 18.90
CA ASP A 199 -7.70 14.34 18.79
C ASP A 199 -8.42 15.31 17.85
N ASN A 200 -8.03 16.59 17.86
CA ASN A 200 -8.60 17.59 16.97
C ASN A 200 -8.22 17.30 15.51
N VAL A 201 -6.93 17.03 15.21
CA VAL A 201 -6.47 16.65 13.87
C VAL A 201 -7.21 15.42 13.37
N MET A 202 -7.30 14.37 14.19
CA MET A 202 -7.96 13.13 13.80
C MET A 202 -9.46 13.31 13.55
N LYS A 203 -10.17 14.11 14.36
CA LYS A 203 -11.58 14.43 14.12
C LYS A 203 -11.77 15.12 12.77
N LEU A 204 -10.93 16.11 12.46
CA LEU A 204 -11.00 16.85 11.21
C LEU A 204 -10.69 15.96 10.01
N TYR A 205 -9.62 15.19 10.10
CA TYR A 205 -9.28 14.18 9.09
C TYR A 205 -10.45 13.24 8.81
N THR A 206 -11.07 12.67 9.85
CA THR A 206 -12.21 11.75 9.70
C THR A 206 -13.49 12.40 9.18
N SER A 207 -13.61 13.73 9.26
CA SER A 207 -14.81 14.45 8.82
C SER A 207 -14.89 14.66 7.30
N GLU A 208 -13.79 14.38 6.58
CA GLU A 208 -13.61 14.68 5.15
C GLU A 208 -13.87 16.15 4.76
N TYR A 209 -13.99 17.06 5.73
CA TYR A 209 -14.33 18.46 5.49
C TYR A 209 -13.34 19.14 4.53
N MET A 210 -12.06 18.79 4.63
CA MET A 210 -11.01 19.36 3.78
C MET A 210 -11.13 18.92 2.31
N ASN A 211 -11.80 17.80 2.02
CA ASN A 211 -12.05 17.38 0.65
C ASN A 211 -12.99 18.34 -0.09
N SER A 212 -13.82 19.13 0.59
CA SER A 212 -14.69 20.11 -0.08
C SER A 212 -13.92 21.29 -0.68
N TRP A 213 -12.67 21.52 -0.27
CA TRP A 213 -11.85 22.68 -0.63
C TRP A 213 -10.93 22.46 -1.84
N LEU A 214 -10.73 21.21 -2.23
CA LEU A 214 -9.98 20.89 -3.43
C LEU A 214 -10.77 21.34 -4.67
N PRO A 215 -10.12 21.92 -5.69
CA PRO A 215 -10.72 22.05 -7.02
C PRO A 215 -11.22 20.71 -7.56
N GLU A 216 -12.33 20.65 -8.29
CA GLU A 216 -12.87 19.37 -8.81
C GLU A 216 -11.89 18.64 -9.74
N ASP A 217 -11.09 19.38 -10.51
CA ASP A 217 -10.01 18.83 -11.33
C ASP A 217 -8.92 18.20 -10.45
N LEU A 218 -8.58 18.82 -9.32
CA LEU A 218 -7.61 18.30 -8.36
C LEU A 218 -8.18 17.14 -7.53
N LYS A 219 -9.46 17.16 -7.14
CA LYS A 219 -10.14 16.00 -6.55
C LYS A 219 -10.12 14.84 -7.50
N THR A 220 -10.42 15.09 -8.77
CA THR A 220 -10.35 14.08 -9.82
C THR A 220 -8.92 13.59 -9.97
N ARG A 221 -7.91 14.47 -9.94
CA ARG A 221 -6.49 14.11 -10.08
C ARG A 221 -5.95 13.35 -8.87
N ILE A 222 -6.25 13.76 -7.64
CA ILE A 222 -5.91 13.05 -6.40
C ILE A 222 -6.65 11.72 -6.35
N ASN A 223 -7.96 11.71 -6.64
CA ASN A 223 -8.70 10.46 -6.75
C ASN A 223 -8.02 9.59 -7.78
N ASN A 224 -7.71 10.08 -8.99
CA ASN A 224 -6.94 9.42 -10.04
C ASN A 224 -5.51 9.01 -9.63
N MET A 225 -4.84 9.71 -8.71
CA MET A 225 -3.48 9.41 -8.21
C MET A 225 -3.49 8.37 -7.08
N MET A 226 -4.44 8.47 -6.15
CA MET A 226 -4.81 7.41 -5.20
C MET A 226 -5.29 6.15 -5.94
N ASN A 227 -5.93 6.40 -7.06
CA ASN A 227 -6.26 5.49 -8.10
C ASN A 227 -5.10 5.29 -9.09
N ASN A 228 -3.84 5.66 -8.89
CA ASN A 228 -2.74 5.31 -9.84
C ASN A 228 -1.56 4.68 -9.11
N MET A 229 -1.45 5.01 -7.83
CA MET A 229 -1.02 4.10 -6.77
C MET A 229 -1.98 2.90 -6.59
N GLY A 230 -2.98 2.73 -7.48
CA GLY A 230 -3.85 1.55 -7.52
C GLY A 230 -5.12 1.45 -8.42
N LEU A 231 -5.46 2.33 -9.38
CA LEU A 231 -6.71 2.31 -10.21
C LEU A 231 -6.71 3.17 -11.54
N ASN A 232 -5.93 2.80 -12.58
CA ASN A 232 -5.99 3.27 -13.99
C ASN A 232 -4.96 4.30 -14.50
N GLN A 233 -3.82 3.74 -14.94
CA GLN A 233 -3.05 4.33 -16.02
C GLN A 233 -3.86 4.19 -17.33
N GLU A 234 -4.13 5.31 -18.01
CA GLU A 234 -4.58 5.28 -19.40
C GLU A 234 -3.51 4.60 -20.26
N ASN A 235 -3.76 3.36 -20.67
CA ASN A 235 -2.93 2.68 -21.66
C ASN A 235 -3.34 3.16 -23.06
N ASN A 236 -2.62 4.15 -23.57
CA ASN A 236 -2.38 4.25 -25.02
C ASN A 236 -1.00 3.68 -25.33
N ILE A 237 -0.79 2.41 -24.99
CA ILE A 237 0.29 1.62 -25.56
C ILE A 237 -0.28 0.25 -25.93
N SER A 238 -0.56 0.09 -27.22
CA SER A 238 -0.76 -1.18 -27.89
C SER A 238 0.55 -1.97 -27.91
N VAL A 239 1.07 -2.38 -26.76
CA VAL A 239 2.07 -3.45 -26.72
C VAL A 239 1.32 -4.74 -26.98
N ARG A 240 1.34 -5.22 -28.23
CA ARG A 240 1.13 -6.64 -28.52
C ARG A 240 2.21 -7.41 -27.76
N ARG A 241 1.90 -7.87 -26.55
CA ARG A 241 2.75 -8.82 -25.83
C ARG A 241 2.75 -10.13 -26.62
N SER A 242 3.94 -10.61 -26.98
CA SER A 242 4.11 -11.95 -27.55
C SER A 242 4.00 -12.96 -26.42
N TYR A 243 3.18 -13.98 -26.61
CA TYR A 243 2.96 -15.09 -25.67
C TYR A 243 3.56 -16.41 -26.20
N GLU A 244 4.44 -16.31 -27.20
CA GLU A 244 5.19 -17.46 -27.70
C GLU A 244 6.11 -17.99 -26.58
N GLY A 245 6.03 -19.29 -26.33
CA GLY A 245 6.88 -19.98 -25.35
C GLY A 245 6.23 -20.27 -23.99
N ILE A 246 4.97 -19.85 -23.75
CA ILE A 246 4.28 -20.23 -22.52
C ILE A 246 3.87 -21.71 -22.55
N THR A 247 4.32 -22.48 -21.57
CA THR A 247 3.99 -23.90 -21.44
C THR A 247 3.03 -24.09 -20.27
N PHE A 248 1.88 -24.73 -20.53
CA PHE A 248 0.88 -25.03 -19.52
C PHE A 248 0.91 -26.52 -19.17
N THR A 249 0.77 -26.84 -17.88
CA THR A 249 0.59 -28.20 -17.38
C THR A 249 -0.72 -28.25 -16.58
N ASP A 250 -1.53 -29.30 -16.81
CA ASP A 250 -2.87 -29.43 -16.21
C ASP A 250 -2.75 -29.69 -14.71
N THR A 251 -3.22 -28.75 -13.89
CA THR A 251 -3.18 -28.86 -12.42
C THR A 251 -4.30 -28.02 -11.81
N ASP A 252 -5.18 -28.68 -11.04
CA ASP A 252 -6.15 -28.03 -10.15
C ASP A 252 -5.75 -28.31 -8.70
N THR A 253 -5.59 -27.24 -7.92
CA THR A 253 -5.44 -27.34 -6.46
C THR A 253 -6.81 -27.12 -5.81
N PRO A 254 -7.43 -28.15 -5.23
CA PRO A 254 -8.64 -27.97 -4.43
C PRO A 254 -8.37 -26.99 -3.28
N VAL A 255 -9.26 -26.01 -3.10
CA VAL A 255 -9.11 -24.99 -2.06
C VAL A 255 -10.25 -25.04 -1.05
N VAL A 256 -9.94 -24.68 0.19
CA VAL A 256 -10.96 -24.29 1.17
C VAL A 256 -11.53 -22.95 0.73
N TYR A 257 -12.78 -22.95 0.25
CA TYR A 257 -13.42 -21.74 -0.26
C TYR A 257 -14.16 -20.97 0.83
N TYR A 258 -13.92 -19.65 0.86
CA TYR A 258 -14.69 -18.71 1.67
C TYR A 258 -15.20 -17.56 0.80
N ASN A 259 -16.42 -17.11 1.11
CA ASN A 259 -17.01 -15.93 0.48
C ASN A 259 -17.08 -14.78 1.47
N GLN A 260 -16.60 -13.59 1.10
CA GLN A 260 -16.57 -12.43 2.00
C GLN A 260 -17.97 -11.94 2.39
N ALA A 261 -18.98 -12.22 1.56
CA ALA A 261 -20.38 -11.85 1.77
C ALA A 261 -21.23 -13.01 2.36
N ASP A 262 -20.61 -14.10 2.82
CA ASP A 262 -21.31 -15.20 3.48
C ASP A 262 -22.10 -14.70 4.69
N SER A 263 -23.34 -15.17 4.84
CA SER A 263 -24.24 -14.77 5.93
C SER A 263 -23.67 -14.91 7.35
N ARG A 264 -22.71 -15.83 7.55
CA ARG A 264 -22.05 -16.06 8.85
C ARG A 264 -21.24 -14.86 9.32
N TRP A 265 -20.70 -14.06 8.40
CA TRP A 265 -19.79 -12.96 8.76
C TRP A 265 -19.89 -11.71 7.89
N GLY A 266 -20.57 -11.73 6.76
CA GLY A 266 -20.61 -10.63 5.81
C GLY A 266 -21.10 -9.30 6.41
N ASN A 267 -21.91 -9.35 7.47
CA ASN A 267 -22.41 -8.19 8.22
C ASN A 267 -21.49 -7.76 9.38
N GLN A 268 -20.46 -8.54 9.72
CA GLN A 268 -19.49 -8.18 10.74
C GLN A 268 -18.62 -7.01 10.27
N LYS A 269 -18.19 -6.18 11.22
CA LYS A 269 -17.43 -4.98 10.94
C LYS A 269 -15.96 -5.33 10.66
N TYR A 270 -15.46 -4.87 9.52
CA TYR A 270 -14.05 -4.84 9.19
C TYR A 270 -13.63 -3.38 9.01
N VAL A 271 -12.97 -2.85 10.04
CA VAL A 271 -12.53 -1.45 10.13
C VAL A 271 -13.72 -0.48 10.06
N SER A 272 -13.98 0.15 8.91
CA SER A 272 -15.03 1.15 8.75
C SER A 272 -16.23 0.65 7.95
N LYS A 273 -16.12 -0.53 7.34
CA LYS A 273 -17.20 -1.16 6.57
C LYS A 273 -17.39 -2.60 7.05
N THR A 274 -18.17 -3.38 6.33
CA THR A 274 -18.39 -4.80 6.64
C THR A 274 -17.43 -5.70 5.87
N ILE A 275 -17.25 -6.94 6.33
CA ILE A 275 -16.46 -7.95 5.60
C ILE A 275 -17.00 -8.14 4.18
N ALA A 276 -18.33 -8.12 3.99
CA ALA A 276 -18.92 -8.20 2.66
C ALA A 276 -18.46 -7.08 1.72
N SER A 277 -18.26 -5.87 2.24
CA SER A 277 -17.90 -4.71 1.41
C SER A 277 -16.41 -4.57 1.13
N THR A 278 -15.54 -4.92 2.09
CA THR A 278 -14.11 -4.58 2.03
C THR A 278 -13.17 -5.71 2.47
N GLY A 279 -13.71 -6.91 2.71
CA GLY A 279 -12.97 -8.06 3.22
C GLY A 279 -12.32 -8.96 2.16
N CYS A 280 -12.19 -8.52 0.90
CA CYS A 280 -11.62 -9.34 -0.18
C CYS A 280 -10.20 -9.81 0.12
N GLY A 281 -9.31 -8.94 0.62
CA GLY A 281 -7.94 -9.30 0.99
C GLY A 281 -7.87 -10.38 2.08
N PRO A 282 -8.47 -10.16 3.27
CA PRO A 282 -8.48 -11.12 4.37
C PRO A 282 -9.15 -12.44 4.00
N THR A 283 -10.21 -12.39 3.18
CA THR A 283 -10.89 -13.60 2.71
C THR A 283 -10.03 -14.39 1.73
N SER A 284 -9.33 -13.72 0.79
CA SER A 284 -8.37 -14.38 -0.10
C SER A 284 -7.22 -15.00 0.68
N LEU A 285 -6.69 -14.30 1.67
CA LEU A 285 -5.65 -14.84 2.55
C LEU A 285 -6.20 -16.06 3.34
N ALA A 286 -7.39 -15.97 3.92
CA ALA A 286 -8.07 -17.06 4.62
C ALA A 286 -8.19 -18.34 3.77
N ILE A 287 -8.57 -18.20 2.48
CA ILE A 287 -8.63 -19.31 1.52
C ILE A 287 -7.25 -19.98 1.38
N VAL A 288 -6.21 -19.18 1.12
CA VAL A 288 -4.86 -19.70 0.89
C VAL A 288 -4.28 -20.34 2.14
N VAL A 289 -4.31 -19.66 3.28
CA VAL A 289 -3.73 -20.20 4.53
C VAL A 289 -4.47 -21.44 4.99
N SER A 290 -5.81 -21.48 4.86
CA SER A 290 -6.57 -22.67 5.25
C SER A 290 -6.24 -23.87 4.37
N THR A 291 -6.05 -23.62 3.07
CA THR A 291 -5.73 -24.67 2.11
C THR A 291 -4.33 -25.23 2.34
N LEU A 292 -3.30 -24.37 2.42
CA LEU A 292 -1.90 -24.82 2.45
C LEU A 292 -1.46 -25.33 3.83
N THR A 293 -2.02 -24.79 4.91
CA THR A 293 -1.69 -25.26 6.28
C THR A 293 -2.55 -26.44 6.73
N GLY A 294 -3.70 -26.67 6.09
CA GLY A 294 -4.71 -27.65 6.52
C GLY A 294 -5.45 -27.26 7.80
N THR A 295 -5.24 -26.05 8.33
CA THR A 295 -5.92 -25.51 9.51
C THR A 295 -6.96 -24.49 9.08
N ALA A 296 -8.21 -24.62 9.53
CA ALA A 296 -9.27 -23.69 9.15
C ALA A 296 -9.09 -22.32 9.83
N TYR A 297 -8.72 -21.31 9.03
CA TYR A 297 -8.74 -19.90 9.40
C TYR A 297 -9.84 -19.19 8.64
N ASP A 298 -10.92 -18.80 9.32
CA ASP A 298 -12.06 -18.16 8.69
C ASP A 298 -11.82 -16.65 8.42
N PRO A 299 -12.65 -16.02 7.56
CA PRO A 299 -12.48 -14.60 7.25
C PRO A 299 -12.53 -13.66 8.48
N PRO A 300 -13.42 -13.85 9.48
CA PRO A 300 -13.36 -13.08 10.73
C PRO A 300 -12.01 -13.13 11.45
N ALA A 301 -11.40 -14.31 11.59
CA ALA A 301 -10.11 -14.46 12.25
C ALA A 301 -9.00 -13.68 11.52
N ILE A 302 -8.94 -13.79 10.18
CA ILE A 302 -7.95 -13.06 9.38
C ILE A 302 -8.26 -11.56 9.36
N CYS A 303 -9.52 -11.15 9.33
CA CYS A 303 -9.92 -9.74 9.45
C CYS A 303 -9.49 -9.14 10.78
N GLU A 304 -9.63 -9.88 11.89
CA GLU A 304 -9.19 -9.42 13.20
C GLU A 304 -7.67 -9.34 13.27
N TRP A 305 -6.97 -10.36 12.79
CA TRP A 305 -5.51 -10.32 12.66
C TRP A 305 -5.05 -9.09 11.85
N ALA A 306 -5.64 -8.89 10.67
CA ALA A 306 -5.36 -7.74 9.81
C ALA A 306 -5.62 -6.41 10.50
N ARG A 307 -6.71 -6.31 11.26
CA ARG A 307 -7.06 -5.12 12.04
C ARG A 307 -6.04 -4.85 13.15
N THR A 308 -5.62 -5.89 13.88
CA THR A 308 -4.62 -5.76 14.97
C THR A 308 -3.23 -5.41 14.44
N GLY A 309 -2.86 -5.90 13.25
CA GLY A 309 -1.61 -5.58 12.57
C GLY A 309 -1.66 -4.34 11.68
N ASN A 310 -2.78 -3.59 11.68
CA ASN A 310 -2.98 -2.40 10.84
C ASN A 310 -2.83 -2.62 9.32
N TYR A 311 -3.16 -3.81 8.82
CA TYR A 311 -3.10 -4.20 7.41
C TYR A 311 -4.27 -3.70 6.55
N TYR A 312 -4.81 -2.53 6.87
CA TYR A 312 -6.03 -2.00 6.26
C TYR A 312 -5.93 -0.55 5.80
N VAL A 313 -6.78 -0.20 4.83
CA VAL A 313 -7.01 1.17 4.37
C VAL A 313 -8.44 1.56 4.72
N HIS A 314 -8.58 2.60 5.54
CA HIS A 314 -9.89 3.06 6.00
C HIS A 314 -10.83 3.34 4.82
N GLY A 315 -12.01 2.74 4.83
CA GLY A 315 -13.05 2.94 3.81
C GLY A 315 -12.82 2.23 2.47
N LYS A 316 -11.62 1.68 2.22
CA LYS A 316 -11.23 1.12 0.92
C LYS A 316 -10.90 -0.37 0.92
N GLY A 317 -10.43 -0.94 2.03
CA GLY A 317 -10.09 -2.38 2.09
C GLY A 317 -8.80 -2.67 2.81
N SER A 318 -7.96 -3.50 2.20
CA SER A 318 -6.73 -4.00 2.83
C SER A 318 -5.48 -3.48 2.13
N LEU A 319 -4.40 -3.31 2.89
CA LEU A 319 -3.08 -2.99 2.35
C LEU A 319 -2.55 -4.18 1.54
N HIS A 320 -1.70 -3.92 0.55
CA HIS A 320 -1.04 -4.97 -0.23
C HIS A 320 -0.16 -5.87 0.66
N SER A 321 0.51 -5.27 1.67
CA SER A 321 1.36 -5.98 2.64
C SER A 321 0.61 -7.01 3.49
N LEU A 322 -0.72 -6.94 3.57
CA LEU A 322 -1.55 -7.97 4.21
C LEU A 322 -1.16 -9.38 3.71
N ILE A 323 -0.94 -9.49 2.40
CA ILE A 323 -0.73 -10.78 1.74
C ILE A 323 0.63 -11.38 2.09
N PRO A 324 1.77 -10.74 1.79
CA PRO A 324 3.06 -11.33 2.09
C PRO A 324 3.31 -11.47 3.59
N ASP A 325 2.87 -10.52 4.41
CA ASP A 325 3.09 -10.61 5.86
C ASP A 325 2.17 -11.67 6.48
N GLY A 326 0.94 -11.76 6.00
CA GLY A 326 0.00 -12.80 6.40
C GLY A 326 0.51 -14.19 6.06
N ALA A 327 0.94 -14.42 4.81
CA ALA A 327 1.51 -15.70 4.39
C ALA A 327 2.66 -16.13 5.31
N ARG A 328 3.64 -15.23 5.56
CA ARG A 328 4.77 -15.50 6.46
C ARG A 328 4.33 -15.74 7.90
N HIS A 329 3.38 -14.97 8.41
CA HIS A 329 2.84 -15.14 9.77
C HIS A 329 2.26 -16.54 9.99
N PHE A 330 1.59 -17.10 8.98
CA PHE A 330 1.03 -18.45 9.03
C PHE A 330 2.02 -19.54 8.59
N GLY A 331 3.32 -19.22 8.50
CA GLY A 331 4.39 -20.18 8.23
C GLY A 331 4.50 -20.60 6.76
N LEU A 332 3.98 -19.81 5.83
CA LEU A 332 4.05 -20.06 4.39
C LEU A 332 5.15 -19.23 3.74
N GLN A 333 5.67 -19.75 2.63
CA GLN A 333 6.58 -19.01 1.76
C GLN A 333 5.79 -18.11 0.81
N VAL A 334 6.33 -16.94 0.50
CA VAL A 334 5.71 -15.99 -0.43
C VAL A 334 6.75 -15.29 -1.29
N SER A 335 6.51 -15.27 -2.60
CA SER A 335 7.31 -14.51 -3.56
C SER A 335 6.42 -13.63 -4.43
N GLY A 336 6.85 -12.38 -4.61
CA GLY A 336 6.20 -11.45 -5.53
C GLY A 336 6.44 -11.81 -7.00
N CYS A 337 5.47 -11.49 -7.85
CA CYS A 337 5.51 -11.75 -9.27
C CYS A 337 4.84 -10.61 -10.05
N SER A 338 5.53 -10.11 -11.08
CA SER A 338 5.06 -9.02 -11.94
C SER A 338 4.08 -9.50 -13.00
N TYR A 339 3.26 -8.57 -13.51
CA TYR A 339 2.34 -8.82 -14.64
C TYR A 339 3.07 -9.14 -15.97
N THR A 340 4.39 -8.99 -16.03
CA THR A 340 5.23 -9.40 -17.17
C THR A 340 5.71 -10.85 -17.07
N GLU A 341 5.58 -11.49 -15.90
CA GLU A 341 6.14 -12.81 -15.60
C GLU A 341 5.06 -13.91 -15.67
N GLY A 342 4.24 -13.89 -16.73
CA GLY A 342 3.11 -14.81 -16.88
C GLY A 342 3.47 -16.30 -16.75
N GLN A 343 4.66 -16.71 -17.23
CA GLN A 343 5.13 -18.08 -17.11
C GLN A 343 5.38 -18.48 -15.65
N ARG A 344 5.97 -17.61 -14.81
CA ARG A 344 6.17 -17.91 -13.37
C ARG A 344 4.84 -18.15 -12.65
N ILE A 345 3.78 -17.45 -13.05
CA ILE A 345 2.43 -17.69 -12.50
C ILE A 345 1.93 -19.07 -12.90
N VAL A 346 2.09 -19.46 -14.17
CA VAL A 346 1.68 -20.78 -14.68
C VAL A 346 2.47 -21.89 -14.00
N ASP A 347 3.79 -21.75 -13.88
CA ASP A 347 4.67 -22.72 -13.22
C ASP A 347 4.32 -22.89 -11.74
N ALA A 348 4.05 -21.77 -11.05
CA ALA A 348 3.60 -21.78 -9.67
C ALA A 348 2.28 -22.54 -9.50
N LEU A 349 1.28 -22.22 -10.32
CA LEU A 349 -0.02 -22.90 -10.26
C LEU A 349 0.08 -24.39 -10.61
N SER A 350 0.99 -24.73 -11.53
CA SER A 350 1.26 -26.12 -11.96
C SER A 350 2.01 -26.93 -10.91
N SER A 351 2.81 -26.29 -10.06
CA SER A 351 3.47 -26.94 -8.93
C SER A 351 2.58 -27.08 -7.68
N GLY A 352 1.30 -26.67 -7.78
CA GLY A 352 0.36 -26.71 -6.67
C GLY A 352 0.46 -25.52 -5.71
N SER A 353 1.21 -24.47 -6.08
CA SER A 353 1.20 -23.20 -5.35
C SER A 353 -0.09 -22.44 -5.63
N LEU A 354 -0.50 -21.59 -4.69
CA LEU A 354 -1.63 -20.68 -4.87
C LEU A 354 -1.12 -19.26 -5.13
N VAL A 355 -1.84 -18.47 -5.91
CA VAL A 355 -1.45 -17.08 -6.20
C VAL A 355 -2.55 -16.14 -5.76
N ILE A 356 -2.27 -15.25 -4.81
CA ILE A 356 -3.19 -14.13 -4.55
C ILE A 356 -2.87 -13.03 -5.55
N ALA A 357 -3.90 -12.50 -6.22
CA ALA A 357 -3.77 -11.42 -7.17
C ALA A 357 -4.60 -10.22 -6.72
N ILE A 358 -4.11 -9.00 -6.94
CA ILE A 358 -4.92 -7.79 -6.85
C ILE A 358 -5.30 -7.28 -8.24
N MET A 359 -6.60 -7.25 -8.49
CA MET A 359 -7.21 -6.81 -9.74
C MET A 359 -7.58 -5.33 -9.68
N SER A 360 -7.44 -4.66 -10.81
CA SER A 360 -7.99 -3.34 -11.11
C SER A 360 -9.31 -3.47 -11.88
N LYS A 361 -9.86 -2.34 -12.35
CA LYS A 361 -11.16 -2.30 -13.03
C LYS A 361 -11.18 -3.21 -14.25
N GLY A 362 -12.19 -4.08 -14.32
CA GLY A 362 -12.36 -5.05 -15.39
C GLY A 362 -13.47 -6.06 -15.09
N HIS A 363 -13.27 -7.32 -15.47
CA HIS A 363 -14.27 -8.38 -15.30
C HIS A 363 -14.50 -8.75 -13.83
N PHE A 364 -13.46 -8.64 -13.00
CA PHE A 364 -13.52 -9.03 -11.59
C PHE A 364 -14.13 -7.96 -10.69
N THR A 365 -14.01 -6.68 -11.06
CA THR A 365 -14.35 -5.56 -10.19
C THR A 365 -14.44 -4.23 -10.95
N THR A 366 -15.15 -3.26 -10.40
CA THR A 366 -15.15 -1.87 -10.88
C THR A 366 -14.06 -1.01 -10.23
N GLY A 367 -13.33 -1.56 -9.25
CA GLY A 367 -12.27 -0.92 -8.47
C GLY A 367 -11.11 -1.87 -8.17
N GLY A 368 -10.59 -1.86 -6.93
CA GLY A 368 -9.58 -2.83 -6.49
C GLY A 368 -10.23 -4.10 -5.92
N HIS A 369 -9.71 -5.29 -6.24
CA HIS A 369 -10.26 -6.55 -5.70
C HIS A 369 -9.20 -7.65 -5.62
N PHE A 370 -9.08 -8.29 -4.45
CA PHE A 370 -8.22 -9.44 -4.28
C PHE A 370 -8.94 -10.73 -4.70
N ILE A 371 -8.25 -11.58 -5.44
CA ILE A 371 -8.72 -12.92 -5.85
C ILE A 371 -7.61 -13.96 -5.63
N VAL A 372 -7.98 -15.25 -5.65
CA VAL A 372 -7.03 -16.36 -5.58
C VAL A 372 -7.01 -17.12 -6.90
N LEU A 373 -5.85 -17.31 -7.51
CA LEU A 373 -5.64 -18.23 -8.61
C LEU A 373 -5.23 -19.59 -8.03
N ARG A 374 -5.87 -20.66 -8.48
CA ARG A 374 -5.76 -22.00 -7.86
C ARG A 374 -5.38 -23.14 -8.80
N GLY A 375 -5.18 -22.84 -10.08
CA GLY A 375 -4.76 -23.87 -11.04
C GLY A 375 -4.81 -23.38 -12.48
N VAL A 376 -4.31 -24.25 -13.36
CA VAL A 376 -4.33 -24.09 -14.80
C VAL A 376 -4.93 -25.35 -15.41
N THR A 377 -5.89 -25.18 -16.31
CA THR A 377 -6.51 -26.30 -17.02
C THR A 377 -5.67 -26.74 -18.21
N ALA A 378 -5.87 -27.97 -18.68
CA ALA A 378 -5.24 -28.49 -19.90
C ALA A 378 -5.38 -27.58 -21.14
N ASP A 379 -6.48 -26.82 -21.24
CA ASP A 379 -6.71 -25.83 -22.30
C ASP A 379 -6.12 -24.43 -22.02
N GLY A 380 -5.24 -24.31 -21.02
CA GLY A 380 -4.49 -23.10 -20.70
C GLY A 380 -5.29 -22.01 -19.99
N LYS A 381 -6.45 -22.36 -19.40
CA LYS A 381 -7.28 -21.41 -18.65
C LYS A 381 -6.93 -21.43 -17.17
N ILE A 382 -7.04 -20.28 -16.52
CA ILE A 382 -6.80 -20.12 -15.09
C ILE A 382 -8.09 -20.38 -14.31
N LEU A 383 -7.96 -21.18 -13.25
CA LEU A 383 -9.00 -21.42 -12.27
C LEU A 383 -8.88 -20.41 -11.13
N VAL A 384 -10.01 -19.80 -10.75
CA VAL A 384 -10.05 -18.73 -9.74
C VAL A 384 -10.93 -19.15 -8.57
N ALA A 385 -10.54 -18.79 -7.35
CA ALA A 385 -11.38 -18.73 -6.16
C ALA A 385 -11.53 -17.25 -5.77
N ASP A 386 -12.62 -16.65 -6.22
CA ASP A 386 -12.94 -15.24 -6.00
C ASP A 386 -13.75 -15.10 -4.70
N PRO A 387 -13.24 -14.39 -3.67
CA PRO A 387 -13.93 -14.25 -2.39
C PRO A 387 -15.22 -13.43 -2.50
N GLY A 388 -15.37 -12.60 -3.54
CA GLY A 388 -16.54 -11.77 -3.79
C GLY A 388 -17.56 -12.40 -4.74
N SER A 389 -17.27 -13.55 -5.37
CA SER A 389 -18.19 -14.17 -6.32
C SER A 389 -17.96 -15.66 -6.54
N THR A 390 -18.94 -16.46 -6.13
CA THR A 390 -19.01 -17.89 -6.49
C THR A 390 -19.18 -18.08 -7.99
N ALA A 391 -19.96 -17.22 -8.65
CA ALA A 391 -20.18 -17.29 -10.09
C ALA A 391 -18.91 -17.07 -10.91
N ARG A 392 -18.01 -16.15 -10.49
CA ARG A 392 -16.70 -15.98 -11.13
C ARG A 392 -15.73 -17.13 -10.80
N SER A 393 -15.90 -17.75 -9.63
CA SER A 393 -15.11 -18.93 -9.23
C SER A 393 -15.46 -20.21 -10.01
N GLN A 394 -16.67 -20.26 -10.59
CA GLN A 394 -17.13 -21.36 -11.46
C GLN A 394 -16.72 -21.18 -12.93
N GLN A 395 -16.10 -20.05 -13.27
CA GLN A 395 -15.64 -19.74 -14.62
C GLN A 395 -14.16 -20.07 -14.80
N LYS A 396 -13.77 -20.32 -16.05
CA LYS A 396 -12.38 -20.47 -16.49
C LYS A 396 -11.94 -19.18 -17.16
N TRP A 397 -10.75 -18.68 -16.82
CA TRP A 397 -10.30 -17.35 -17.24
C TRP A 397 -9.10 -17.42 -18.16
N ASP A 398 -9.05 -16.57 -19.17
CA ASP A 398 -7.83 -16.38 -19.95
C ASP A 398 -6.76 -15.69 -19.09
N LEU A 399 -5.54 -16.25 -19.09
CA LEU A 399 -4.40 -15.65 -18.39
C LEU A 399 -4.19 -14.19 -18.83
N SER A 400 -4.43 -13.88 -20.10
CA SER A 400 -4.32 -12.52 -20.64
C SER A 400 -5.29 -11.54 -19.97
N ILE A 401 -6.51 -11.97 -19.60
CA ILE A 401 -7.47 -11.13 -18.86
C ILE A 401 -6.88 -10.79 -17.49
N ILE A 402 -6.38 -11.79 -16.78
CA ILE A 402 -5.79 -11.63 -15.44
C ILE A 402 -4.56 -10.70 -15.49
N LEU A 403 -3.65 -10.92 -16.45
CA LEU A 403 -2.44 -10.09 -16.58
C LEU A 403 -2.72 -8.65 -17.04
N ASN A 404 -3.78 -8.43 -17.84
CA ASN A 404 -4.14 -7.10 -18.31
C ASN A 404 -4.90 -6.29 -17.25
N GLU A 405 -5.68 -6.97 -16.41
CA GLU A 405 -6.49 -6.34 -15.36
C GLU A 405 -5.79 -6.32 -14.00
N ALA A 406 -4.62 -6.94 -13.85
CA ALA A 406 -3.81 -6.84 -12.64
C ALA A 406 -3.49 -5.38 -12.29
N ASN A 407 -3.49 -5.05 -11.01
CA ASN A 407 -3.16 -3.70 -10.54
C ASN A 407 -1.66 -3.42 -10.70
N LYS A 408 -1.28 -2.74 -11.78
CA LYS A 408 0.13 -2.40 -12.07
C LYS A 408 0.78 -1.47 -11.03
N GLY A 409 0.00 -0.81 -10.18
CA GLY A 409 0.49 0.02 -9.07
C GLY A 409 0.59 -0.74 -7.74
N ALA A 410 0.47 -2.07 -7.75
CA ALA A 410 0.58 -2.87 -6.54
C ALA A 410 1.99 -2.77 -5.93
N SER A 411 2.04 -2.79 -4.60
CA SER A 411 3.26 -2.70 -3.79
C SER A 411 3.47 -3.99 -3.00
N ALA A 412 4.51 -4.06 -2.15
CA ALA A 412 4.82 -5.22 -1.32
C ALA A 412 4.97 -6.54 -2.13
N GLY A 413 5.57 -6.45 -3.32
CA GLY A 413 5.78 -7.61 -4.21
C GLY A 413 4.59 -7.99 -5.10
N GLY A 414 3.50 -7.21 -5.09
CA GLY A 414 2.37 -7.44 -6.00
C GLY A 414 2.69 -7.11 -7.47
N PRO A 415 1.71 -7.29 -8.39
CA PRO A 415 0.30 -7.59 -8.13
C PRO A 415 -0.04 -9.05 -7.88
N PHE A 416 0.93 -9.96 -8.03
CA PHE A 416 0.76 -11.39 -7.79
C PHE A 416 1.67 -11.85 -6.67
N TRP A 417 1.12 -12.55 -5.68
CA TRP A 417 1.86 -13.18 -4.60
C TRP A 417 1.72 -14.70 -4.73
N ILE A 418 2.79 -15.34 -5.18
CA ILE A 418 2.89 -16.80 -5.24
C ILE A 418 3.16 -17.30 -3.82
N ILE A 419 2.32 -18.21 -3.32
CA ILE A 419 2.34 -18.71 -1.95
C ILE A 419 2.38 -20.24 -1.98
N SER A 420 3.35 -20.79 -1.25
CA SER A 420 3.58 -22.23 -1.13
C SER A 420 3.85 -22.61 0.33
N LYS A 421 3.80 -23.90 0.60
CA LYS A 421 4.11 -24.47 1.92
C LYS A 421 5.61 -24.53 2.17
#